data_AF-A0A427K3K3-F1
#
_entry.id   AF-A0A427K3K3-F1
#
_cell.length_a   1.000
_cell.length_b   1.000
_cell.length_c   1.000
_cell.angle_alpha   90.00
_cell.angle_beta   90.00
_cell.angle_gamma   90.00
#
_symmetry.space_group_name_H-M   'P 1'
#
loop_
_entity.id
_entity.type
_entity.pdbx_description
1 polymer ?
#
loop_
_entity_poly.entity_id
_entity_poly.type
_entity_poly.pdbx_seq_one_letter_code
_entity_poly.pdbx_strand_id
1 'polypeptide(L)' 'MKKTFLSLLSVIFLALSIYALFTLASGIWLVARYENFDINASGFLSGELLFTALCLGFYFLIRKAAKKAR' A
#
# COMPACT_ATOMS: atom_id res chain seq x y z
N MET A 1 -17.53 11.06 -16.86
CA MET A 1 -16.27 10.32 -17.12
C MET A 1 -15.21 10.53 -16.06
N LYS A 2 -14.81 11.76 -15.72
CA LYS A 2 -13.78 12.02 -14.68
C LYS A 2 -14.10 11.42 -13.29
N LYS A 3 -15.36 11.52 -12.81
CA LYS A 3 -15.77 10.95 -11.51
C LYS A 3 -15.68 9.42 -11.47
N THR A 4 -16.12 8.72 -12.52
CA THR A 4 -16.04 7.26 -12.63
C THR A 4 -14.60 6.78 -12.68
N PHE A 5 -13.74 7.51 -13.41
CA PHE A 5 -12.31 7.22 -13.49
C PHE A 5 -11.61 7.40 -12.12
N LEU A 6 -11.85 8.52 -11.41
CA LEU A 6 -11.32 8.70 -10.05
C LEU A 6 -11.82 7.62 -9.08
N SER A 7 -13.08 7.21 -9.21
CA SER A 7 -13.65 6.13 -8.39
C SER A 7 -12.93 4.81 -8.63
N LEU A 8 -12.77 4.39 -9.88
CA LEU A 8 -12.04 3.17 -10.25
C LEU A 8 -10.59 3.22 -9.77
N LEU A 9 -9.90 4.34 -9.99
CA LEU A 9 -8.53 4.53 -9.54
C LEU A 9 -8.41 4.41 -8.01
N SER A 10 -9.37 4.95 -7.26
CA SER A 10 -9.39 4.82 -5.79
C SER A 10 -9.59 3.36 -5.34
N VAL A 11 -10.42 2.59 -6.04
CA VAL A 11 -10.63 1.17 -5.73
C VAL A 11 -9.36 0.36 -6.01
N ILE A 12 -8.66 0.66 -7.10
CA ILE A 12 -7.38 0.00 -7.44
C ILE A 12 -6.32 0.26 -6.37
N PHE A 13 -6.12 1.53 -5.97
CA PHE A 13 -5.15 1.86 -4.92
C PHE A 13 -5.52 1.26 -3.56
N LEU A 14 -6.82 1.16 -3.26
CA LEU A 14 -7.29 0.48 -2.05
C LEU A 14 -6.95 -1.02 -2.10
N ALA A 15 -7.24 -1.69 -3.21
CA ALA A 15 -6.91 -3.11 -3.40
C ALA A 15 -5.40 -3.36 -3.31
N LEU A 16 -4.59 -2.49 -3.93
CA LEU A 16 -3.13 -2.53 -3.83
C LEU A 16 -2.67 -2.38 -2.37
N SER A 17 -3.27 -1.48 -1.60
CA SER A 17 -2.90 -1.28 -0.20
C SER A 17 -3.21 -2.51 0.67
N ILE A 18 -4.33 -3.20 0.41
CA ILE A 18 -4.71 -4.43 1.10
C ILE A 18 -3.73 -5.56 0.73
N TYR A 19 -3.38 -5.68 -0.55
CA TYR A 19 -2.39 -6.64 -1.02
C TYR A 19 -1.03 -6.40 -0.37
N ALA A 20 -0.56 -5.15 -0.36
CA ALA A 20 0.70 -4.78 0.26
C ALA A 20 0.72 -5.07 1.77
N LEU A 21 -0.38 -4.83 2.49
CA LEU A 21 -0.51 -5.21 3.90
C LEU A 21 -0.36 -6.73 4.11
N PHE A 22 -0.93 -7.53 3.22
CA PHE A 22 -0.81 -8.99 3.28
C PHE A 22 0.62 -9.46 2.99
N THR A 23 1.28 -8.86 1.99
CA THR A 23 2.69 -9.11 1.69
C THR A 23 3.59 -8.72 2.86
N LEU A 24 3.31 -7.58 3.49
CA LEU A 24 4.06 -7.10 4.64
C LEU A 24 3.89 -8.00 5.86
N ALA A 25 2.67 -8.43 6.15
CA ALA A 25 2.40 -9.37 7.24
C ALA A 25 3.06 -10.73 7.01
N SER A 26 2.99 -11.25 5.79
CA SER A 26 3.64 -12.52 5.44
C SER A 26 5.16 -12.40 5.44
N GLY A 27 5.73 -11.27 5.00
CA GLY A 27 7.15 -10.95 5.10
C GLY A 27 7.63 -10.89 6.55
N ILE A 28 6.91 -10.17 7.43
CA ILE A 28 7.24 -10.11 8.86
C ILE A 28 7.20 -11.51 9.47
N TRP A 29 6.17 -12.29 9.16
CA TRP A 29 6.06 -13.66 9.66
C TRP A 29 7.21 -14.54 9.21
N LEU A 30 7.61 -14.44 7.94
CA LEU A 30 8.71 -15.22 7.37
C LEU A 30 10.04 -14.84 8.02
N VAL A 31 10.32 -13.54 8.14
CA VAL A 31 11.54 -13.02 8.77
C VAL A 31 11.59 -13.45 10.23
N ALA A 32 10.49 -13.28 10.98
CA ALA A 32 10.44 -13.67 12.39
C ALA A 32 10.60 -15.18 12.63
N ARG A 33 10.29 -16.02 11.63
CA ARG A 33 10.31 -17.48 11.76
C ARG A 33 11.57 -18.15 11.20
N TYR A 34 12.17 -17.59 10.15
CA TYR A 34 13.20 -18.26 9.36
C TYR A 34 14.49 -17.46 9.18
N GLU A 35 14.48 -16.14 9.34
CA GLU A 35 15.68 -15.30 9.17
C GLU A 35 16.07 -14.61 10.48
N ASN A 36 17.36 -14.25 10.60
CA ASN A 36 17.74 -13.19 11.51
C ASN A 36 17.42 -11.85 10.83
N PHE A 37 17.10 -10.80 11.59
CA PHE A 37 16.85 -9.46 11.05
C PHE A 37 18.14 -8.89 10.44
N ASP A 38 18.45 -9.31 9.21
CA ASP A 38 19.59 -8.84 8.42
C ASP A 38 19.21 -7.60 7.61
N ILE A 39 20.24 -6.94 7.06
CA ILE A 39 20.10 -5.71 6.27
C ILE A 39 19.18 -5.93 5.06
N ASN A 40 19.21 -7.12 4.45
CA ASN A 40 18.36 -7.45 3.30
C ASN A 40 16.89 -7.62 3.70
N ALA A 41 16.62 -8.34 4.78
CA ALA A 41 15.26 -8.56 5.29
C ALA A 41 14.63 -7.24 5.77
N SER A 42 15.40 -6.41 6.49
CA SER A 42 14.97 -5.07 6.90
C SER A 42 14.76 -4.11 5.73
N GLY A 43 15.60 -4.18 4.70
CA GLY A 43 15.42 -3.46 3.44
C GLY A 43 14.13 -3.86 2.71
N PHE A 44 13.83 -5.16 2.64
CA PHE A 44 12.58 -5.66 2.05
C PHE A 44 11.35 -5.16 2.81
N LEU A 45 11.33 -5.31 4.14
CA LEU A 45 10.21 -4.88 4.99
C LEU A 45 9.98 -3.36 4.95
N SER A 46 11.06 -2.57 4.95
CA SER A 46 10.97 -1.12 4.84
C SER A 46 10.46 -0.66 3.46
N GLY A 47 10.85 -1.35 2.39
CA GLY A 47 10.34 -1.13 1.04
C GLY A 47 8.83 -1.39 0.93
N GLU A 48 8.36 -2.53 1.47
CA GLU A 48 6.94 -2.88 1.55
C GLU A 48 6.15 -1.84 2.38
N LEU A 49 6.73 -1.36 3.50
CA LEU A 49 6.15 -0.31 4.34
C LEU A 49 5.97 1.00 3.57
N LEU A 50 7.02 1.44 2.86
CA LEU A 50 6.99 2.66 2.03
C LEU A 50 5.98 2.54 0.88
N PHE A 51 5.94 1.38 0.22
CA PHE A 51 4.99 1.13 -0.86
C PHE A 51 3.54 1.17 -0.36
N THR A 52 3.27 0.56 0.79
CA THR A 52 1.95 0.58 1.43
C THR A 52 1.53 2.01 1.80
N ALA A 53 2.46 2.79 2.39
CA ALA A 53 2.22 4.18 2.75
C ALA A 53 1.93 5.05 1.52
N LEU A 54 2.66 4.85 0.42
CA LEU A 54 2.42 5.53 -0.86
C LEU A 54 1.03 5.19 -1.43
N CYS A 55 0.66 3.91 -1.45
CA CYS A 55 -0.65 3.48 -1.96
C CYS A 55 -1.80 4.10 -1.16
N LEU A 56 -1.70 4.11 0.17
CA LEU A 56 -2.68 4.78 1.04
C LEU A 56 -2.68 6.30 0.83
N GLY A 57 -1.50 6.92 0.71
CA GLY A 57 -1.37 8.35 0.42
C GLY A 57 -2.07 8.75 -0.87
N PHE A 58 -1.85 8.01 -1.97
CA PHE A 58 -2.54 8.24 -3.23
C PHE A 58 -4.04 8.00 -3.11
N TYR A 59 -4.48 6.95 -2.41
CA TYR A 59 -5.90 6.71 -2.14
C TYR A 59 -6.55 7.93 -1.45
N PHE A 60 -5.93 8.46 -0.39
CA PHE A 60 -6.44 9.64 0.31
C PHE A 60 -6.44 10.90 -0.56
N LEU A 61 -5.39 11.11 -1.36
CA LEU A 61 -5.32 12.24 -2.31
C LEU A 61 -6.41 12.18 -3.36
N ILE A 62 -6.62 11.01 -3.98
CA ILE A 62 -7.68 10.78 -4.97
C ILE A 62 -9.05 11.03 -4.33
N ARG A 63 -9.28 10.51 -3.11
CA ARG A 63 -10.54 10.70 -2.39
C ARG A 63 -10.79 12.17 -2.03
N LYS A 64 -9.75 12.90 -1.63
CA LYS A 64 -9.81 14.35 -1.35
C LYS A 64 -10.12 15.13 -2.62
N ALA A 65 -9.47 14.82 -3.74
CA ALA A 65 -9.73 15.44 -5.03
C ALA A 65 -11.16 15.15 -5.52
N ALA A 66 -11.65 13.92 -5.35
CA ALA A 66 -13.00 13.53 -5.71
C ALA A 66 -14.08 14.27 -4.89
N LYS A 67 -13.84 14.49 -3.58
CA LYS A 67 -14.73 15.29 -2.73
C LYS A 67 -14.74 16.77 -3.13
N LYS A 68 -13.58 17.35 -3.46
CA LYS A 68 -13.47 18.77 -3.87
C LYS A 68 -14.09 19.02 -5.26
N ALA A 69 -14.15 18.01 -6.11
CA ALA A 69 -14.77 18.08 -7.44
C ALA A 69 -16.28 17.79 -7.44
N ARG A 70 -16.89 17.61 -6.26
CA ARG A 70 -18.33 17.37 -6.09
C ARG A 70 -19.01 18.65 -5.66
#